data_AF-A0A227J6V7-F1
#
_entry.id   AF-A0A227J6V7-F1
#
_cell.length_a   1.000
_cell.length_b   1.000
_cell.length_c   1.000
_cell.angle_alpha   90.00
_cell.angle_beta   90.00
_cell.angle_gamma   90.00
#
_symmetry.space_group_name_H-M   'P 1'
#
loop_
_entity.id
_entity.type
_entity.pdbx_description
1 polymer ?
#
loop_
_entity_poly.entity_id
_entity_poly.type
_entity_poly.pdbx_seq_one_letter_code
_entity_poly.pdbx_strand_id
1 'polypeptide(L)'
;WLVKPTASLTGVSGLDALVSGNYISIQPGDGQEFETTFHALDSAPTDLRVSQGLNIKLKSRDLGGVSIGSQIVYKKIPIGAVYSYQLDEDAKSITIQANIQEQYRHIINDRSRFWNVSGIGASIG
;
A
#
# COMPACT_ATOMS: atom_id res chain seq x y z
N TRP A 1 7.77 11.53 10.37
CA TRP A 1 6.71 10.80 11.10
C TRP A 1 7.35 9.99 12.23
N LEU A 2 6.58 9.61 13.25
CA LEU A 2 7.06 8.74 14.33
C LEU A 2 7.04 7.27 13.87
N VAL A 3 8.17 6.58 14.00
CA VAL A 3 8.25 5.13 13.82
C VAL A 3 8.17 4.47 15.19
N LYS A 4 7.22 3.55 15.33
CA LYS A 4 7.01 2.75 16.54
C LYS A 4 6.76 1.29 16.14
N PRO A 5 7.13 0.33 17.00
CA PRO A 5 6.84 -1.07 16.76
C PRO A 5 5.33 -1.28 16.64
N THR A 6 4.91 -2.00 15.60
CA THR A 6 3.50 -2.36 15.40
C THR A 6 3.40 -3.83 15.01
N ALA A 7 2.40 -4.51 15.60
CA ALA A 7 2.03 -5.88 15.26
C ALA A 7 0.55 -5.90 14.88
N SER A 8 0.24 -6.53 13.76
CA SER A 8 -1.11 -6.70 13.24
C SER A 8 -1.24 -8.10 12.64
N LEU A 9 -2.48 -8.56 12.43
CA LEU A 9 -2.74 -9.83 11.75
C LEU A 9 -2.17 -9.86 10.32
N THR A 10 -1.97 -8.67 9.72
CA THR A 10 -1.47 -8.48 8.36
C THR A 10 0.05 -8.28 8.28
N GLY A 11 0.75 -8.23 9.42
CA GLY A 11 2.21 -8.10 9.45
C GLY A 11 2.76 -7.28 10.62
N VAL A 12 4.08 -7.13 10.62
CA VAL A 12 4.89 -6.43 11.63
C VAL A 12 5.70 -5.32 10.97
N SER A 13 5.86 -4.18 11.65
CA SER A 13 6.66 -3.04 11.18
C SER A 13 7.35 -2.32 12.35
N GLY A 14 8.45 -1.62 12.06
CA GLY A 14 9.22 -0.87 13.06
C GLY A 14 9.89 -1.76 14.11
N LEU A 15 10.34 -2.95 13.73
CA LEU A 15 10.96 -3.91 14.66
C LEU A 15 12.37 -3.48 15.11
N ASP A 16 13.06 -2.68 14.31
CA ASP A 16 14.29 -1.98 14.70
C ASP A 16 14.07 -1.08 15.92
N ALA A 17 12.90 -0.42 16.00
CA ALA A 17 12.52 0.41 17.14
C ALA A 17 12.26 -0.39 18.45
N LEU A 18 12.15 -1.72 18.41
CA LEU A 18 12.11 -2.54 19.63
C LEU A 18 13.45 -2.55 20.36
N VAL A 19 14.55 -2.41 19.62
CA VAL A 19 15.92 -2.43 20.17
C VAL A 19 16.43 -1.00 20.39
N SER A 20 16.19 -0.09 19.45
CA SER A 20 16.68 1.29 19.53
C SER A 20 15.74 2.27 20.24
N GLY A 21 14.49 1.88 20.50
CA GLY A 21 13.42 2.79 20.89
C GLY A 21 12.79 3.51 19.68
N ASN A 22 11.68 4.21 19.94
CA ASN A 22 10.97 4.98 18.91
C ASN A 22 11.86 6.09 18.34
N TYR A 23 11.71 6.38 17.04
CA TYR A 23 12.49 7.42 16.37
C TYR A 23 11.63 8.21 15.37
N ILE A 24 12.12 9.39 14.98
CA ILE A 24 11.50 10.21 13.94
C ILE A 24 12.18 9.87 12.62
N SER A 25 11.40 9.44 11.63
CA SER A 25 11.87 9.26 10.27
C SER A 25 11.54 10.50 9.42
N ILE A 26 12.45 10.81 8.51
CA ILE A 26 12.43 12.00 7.66
C ILE A 26 12.63 11.55 6.22
N GLN A 27 11.84 12.12 5.31
CA GLN A 27 12.05 12.01 3.87
C GLN A 27 12.39 13.41 3.34
N PRO A 28 13.55 13.60 2.70
CA PRO A 28 13.86 14.85 2.01
C PRO A 28 12.84 15.09 0.88
N GLY A 29 12.35 16.33 0.77
CA GLY A 29 11.54 16.78 -0.36
C GLY A 29 12.37 17.53 -1.41
N ASP A 30 11.77 17.82 -2.56
CA ASP A 30 12.41 18.53 -3.67
C ASP A 30 12.19 20.06 -3.64
N GLY A 31 11.81 20.59 -2.48
CA GLY A 31 11.54 22.02 -2.28
C GLY A 31 12.80 22.88 -2.46
N GLN A 32 12.66 24.03 -3.13
CA GLN A 32 13.76 24.97 -3.35
C GLN A 32 13.89 26.01 -2.23
N GLU A 33 12.82 26.21 -1.44
CA GLU A 33 12.81 27.16 -0.33
C GLU A 33 13.24 26.49 0.97
N PHE A 34 14.00 27.22 1.78
CA PHE A 34 14.46 26.75 3.08
C PHE A 34 13.33 26.84 4.11
N GLU A 35 12.96 25.71 4.71
CA GLU A 35 11.93 25.61 5.73
C GLU A 35 12.50 25.00 7.02
N THR A 36 12.11 25.53 8.17
CA THR A 36 12.54 25.05 9.50
C THR A 36 11.39 24.51 10.35
N THR A 37 10.15 24.69 9.89
CA THR A 37 8.95 24.25 10.58
C THR A 37 8.32 23.13 9.78
N PHE A 38 8.15 21.95 10.39
CA PHE A 38 7.55 20.81 9.72
C PHE A 38 6.45 20.21 10.59
N HIS A 39 5.38 19.76 9.96
CA HIS A 39 4.33 19.00 10.61
C HIS A 39 4.61 17.51 10.47
N ALA A 40 4.64 16.80 11.61
CA ALA A 40 4.82 15.36 11.59
C ALA A 40 3.56 14.69 11.01
N LEU A 41 3.75 13.82 10.01
CA LEU A 41 2.68 12.93 9.54
C LEU A 41 2.39 11.84 10.59
N ASP A 42 1.12 11.48 10.72
CA ASP A 42 0.63 10.42 11.63
C ASP A 42 1.15 9.02 11.25
N SER A 43 1.48 8.83 9.97
CA SER A 43 2.00 7.58 9.44
C SER A 43 3.06 7.85 8.36
N ALA A 44 3.81 6.81 8.00
CA ALA A 44 4.79 6.92 6.94
C ALA A 44 4.12 7.33 5.62
N PRO A 45 4.66 8.32 4.88
CA PRO A 45 4.12 8.71 3.59
C PRO A 45 4.17 7.51 2.65
N THR A 46 3.05 7.27 1.99
CA THR A 46 2.87 6.08 1.16
C THR A 46 3.77 6.10 -0.08
N ASP A 47 4.18 7.29 -0.52
CA ASP A 47 4.97 7.51 -1.75
C ASP A 47 6.38 6.92 -1.73
N LEU A 48 6.94 6.62 -0.55
CA LEU A 48 8.28 6.03 -0.43
C LEU A 48 8.43 4.70 -1.18
N ARG A 49 7.34 3.92 -1.31
CA ARG A 49 7.33 2.66 -2.08
C ARG A 49 6.87 2.85 -3.53
N VAL A 50 6.30 4.00 -3.86
CA VAL A 50 5.56 4.29 -5.10
C VAL A 50 6.48 4.82 -6.21
N SER A 51 7.70 5.29 -5.87
CA SER A 51 8.62 5.91 -6.84
C SER A 51 9.27 4.93 -7.83
N GLN A 52 9.19 3.62 -7.58
CA GLN A 52 9.70 2.56 -8.46
C GLN A 52 8.56 1.61 -8.82
N GLY A 53 8.42 1.23 -10.09
CA GLY A 53 7.38 0.30 -10.55
C GLY A 53 6.19 0.94 -11.28
N LEU A 54 5.13 0.15 -11.43
CA LEU A 54 3.88 0.55 -12.08
C LEU A 54 2.78 0.76 -11.03
N ASN A 55 2.34 2.01 -10.88
CA ASN A 55 1.20 2.37 -10.04
C ASN A 55 -0.11 2.17 -10.80
N ILE A 56 -1.06 1.48 -10.17
CA ILE A 56 -2.38 1.20 -10.72
C ILE A 56 -3.48 1.62 -9.74
N LYS A 57 -4.63 1.99 -10.31
CA LYS A 57 -5.86 2.27 -9.57
C LYS A 57 -6.90 1.23 -9.92
N LEU A 58 -7.49 0.61 -8.90
CA LEU A 58 -8.56 -0.37 -9.04
C LEU A 58 -9.83 0.23 -8.42
N LYS A 59 -10.95 0.16 -9.14
CA LYS A 59 -12.25 0.55 -8.61
C LYS A 59 -13.02 -0.68 -8.14
N SER A 60 -13.62 -0.57 -6.95
CA SER A 60 -14.50 -1.59 -6.39
C SER A 60 -15.74 -0.94 -5.76
N ARG A 61 -16.81 -1.72 -5.55
CA ARG A 61 -18.00 -1.29 -4.81
C ARG A 61 -17.78 -1.28 -3.30
N ASP A 62 -16.92 -2.17 -2.82
CA ASP A 62 -16.53 -2.32 -1.42
C ASP A 62 -15.05 -2.71 -1.30
N LEU A 63 -14.49 -2.57 -0.10
CA LEU A 63 -13.07 -2.86 0.16
C LEU A 63 -12.84 -4.37 0.34
N GLY A 64 -13.88 -5.13 0.70
CA GLY A 64 -13.77 -6.53 1.08
C GLY A 64 -12.69 -6.79 2.12
N GLY A 65 -11.95 -7.89 1.96
CA GLY A 65 -10.80 -8.23 2.78
C GLY A 65 -9.48 -7.60 2.34
N VAL A 66 -9.49 -6.45 1.65
CA VAL A 66 -8.28 -5.75 1.23
C VAL A 66 -7.85 -4.74 2.31
N SER A 67 -6.55 -4.67 2.56
CA SER A 67 -5.93 -3.72 3.49
C SER A 67 -4.62 -3.19 2.91
N ILE A 68 -4.09 -2.12 3.52
CA ILE A 68 -2.72 -1.66 3.20
C ILE A 68 -1.74 -2.81 3.48
N GLY A 69 -0.89 -3.11 2.50
CA GLY A 69 0.03 -4.24 2.54
C GLY A 69 -0.49 -5.54 1.91
N SER A 70 -1.78 -5.61 1.54
CA SER A 70 -2.32 -6.78 0.81
C SER A 70 -1.55 -7.03 -0.48
N GLN A 71 -1.15 -8.28 -0.71
CA GLN A 71 -0.32 -8.65 -1.85
C GLN A 71 -1.14 -8.73 -3.14
N ILE A 72 -0.56 -8.18 -4.22
CA ILE A 72 -1.01 -8.47 -5.57
C ILE A 72 -0.24 -9.68 -6.07
N VAL A 73 -0.95 -10.74 -6.45
CA VAL A 73 -0.35 -12.01 -6.87
C VAL A 73 -0.67 -12.33 -8.33
N TYR A 74 0.30 -12.89 -9.03
CA TYR A 74 0.12 -13.47 -10.36
C TYR A 74 0.69 -14.89 -10.35
N LYS A 75 -0.11 -15.89 -10.73
CA LYS A 75 0.26 -17.32 -10.61
C LYS A 75 0.81 -17.70 -9.22
N LYS A 76 0.21 -17.14 -8.15
CA LYS A 76 0.63 -17.31 -6.74
C LYS A 76 1.99 -16.67 -6.38
N ILE A 77 2.59 -15.89 -7.27
CA ILE A 77 3.82 -15.14 -7.01
C ILE A 77 3.45 -13.71 -6.61
N PRO A 78 3.94 -13.17 -5.47
CA PRO A 78 3.74 -11.77 -5.11
C PRO A 78 4.49 -10.84 -6.08
N ILE A 79 3.73 -9.98 -6.77
CA ILE A 79 4.27 -9.04 -7.78
C ILE A 79 4.12 -7.58 -7.39
N GLY A 80 3.35 -7.30 -6.33
CA GLY A 80 3.04 -5.94 -5.90
C GLY A 80 2.28 -5.92 -4.59
N ALA A 81 1.88 -4.72 -4.15
CA ALA A 81 1.09 -4.56 -2.93
C ALA A 81 0.17 -3.33 -3.01
N VAL A 82 -0.95 -3.44 -2.30
CA VAL A 82 -1.84 -2.30 -2.03
C VAL A 82 -1.16 -1.36 -1.04
N TYR A 83 -1.13 -0.08 -1.36
CA TYR A 83 -0.49 0.93 -0.53
C TYR A 83 -1.49 1.95 0.03
N SER A 84 -2.64 2.16 -0.63
CA SER A 84 -3.68 3.09 -0.17
C SER A 84 -5.04 2.67 -0.70
N TYR A 85 -6.11 3.13 -0.05
CA TYR A 85 -7.47 3.07 -0.57
C TYR A 85 -8.27 4.25 -0.04
N GLN A 86 -9.26 4.70 -0.80
CA GLN A 86 -10.15 5.78 -0.38
C GLN A 86 -11.56 5.58 -0.95
N LEU A 87 -12.57 5.97 -0.18
CA LEU A 87 -13.94 6.12 -0.66
C LEU A 87 -13.99 7.29 -1.66
N ASP A 88 -14.55 7.05 -2.84
CA ASP A 88 -14.73 8.09 -3.86
C ASP A 88 -15.74 9.15 -3.36
N GLU A 89 -15.68 10.36 -3.90
CA GLU A 89 -16.51 11.51 -3.48
C GLU A 89 -18.02 11.22 -3.55
N ASP A 90 -18.44 10.35 -4.46
CA ASP A 90 -19.84 9.94 -4.63
C ASP A 90 -20.32 8.92 -3.59
N ALA A 91 -19.42 8.44 -2.73
CA ALA A 91 -19.64 7.41 -1.71
C ALA A 91 -20.17 6.07 -2.25
N LYS A 92 -20.09 5.81 -3.57
CA LYS A 92 -20.60 4.58 -4.21
C LYS A 92 -19.51 3.59 -4.56
N SER A 93 -18.26 4.04 -4.63
CA SER A 93 -17.13 3.21 -4.98
C SER A 93 -15.89 3.57 -4.18
N ILE A 94 -14.95 2.65 -4.17
CA ILE A 94 -13.67 2.78 -3.49
C ILE A 94 -12.58 2.69 -4.56
N THR A 95 -11.67 3.65 -4.53
CA THR A 95 -10.44 3.62 -5.31
C THR A 95 -9.34 2.99 -4.46
N ILE A 96 -8.87 1.81 -4.88
CA ILE A 96 -7.72 1.11 -4.30
C ILE A 96 -6.49 1.44 -5.14
N GLN A 97 -5.40 1.81 -4.48
CA GLN A 97 -4.13 2.14 -5.11
C GLN A 97 -3.09 1.07 -4.77
N ALA A 98 -2.45 0.53 -5.80
CA ALA A 98 -1.46 -0.52 -5.68
C ALA A 98 -0.25 -0.24 -6.57
N ASN A 99 0.91 -0.73 -6.13
CA ASN A 99 2.16 -0.65 -6.87
C ASN A 99 2.58 -2.07 -7.28
N ILE A 100 2.91 -2.24 -8.55
CA ILE A 100 3.49 -3.44 -9.13
C ILE A 100 4.99 -3.20 -9.28
N GLN A 101 5.81 -4.15 -8.80
CA GLN A 101 7.27 -4.02 -8.89
C GLN A 101 7.71 -3.91 -10.35
N GLU A 102 8.70 -3.08 -10.64
CA GLU A 102 9.13 -2.75 -12.01
C GLU A 102 9.46 -3.99 -12.85
N GLN A 103 10.13 -4.99 -12.25
CA GLN A 103 10.47 -6.26 -12.91
C GLN A 103 9.24 -7.04 -13.45
N TYR A 104 8.04 -6.79 -12.91
CA TYR A 104 6.79 -7.43 -13.30
C TYR A 104 5.86 -6.53 -14.11
N ARG A 105 6.26 -5.27 -14.40
CA ARG A 105 5.45 -4.30 -15.14
C ARG A 105 4.89 -4.86 -16.45
N HIS A 106 5.68 -5.65 -17.16
CA HIS A 106 5.34 -6.25 -18.45
C HIS A 106 4.16 -7.24 -18.41
N ILE A 107 3.76 -7.72 -17.22
CA ILE A 107 2.64 -8.65 -17.05
C ILE A 107 1.28 -7.92 -17.11
N ILE A 108 1.27 -6.62 -16.77
CA ILE A 108 0.05 -5.82 -16.70
C ILE A 108 -0.23 -5.15 -18.04
N ASN A 109 -1.46 -5.29 -18.53
CA ASN A 109 -1.94 -4.67 -19.76
C ASN A 109 -3.41 -4.21 -19.62
N ASP A 110 -3.94 -3.61 -20.68
CA ASP A 110 -5.31 -3.11 -20.80
C ASP A 110 -6.39 -4.19 -20.64
N ARG A 111 -6.05 -5.45 -20.88
CA ARG A 111 -6.94 -6.61 -20.72
C ARG A 111 -6.80 -7.30 -19.37
N SER A 112 -5.85 -6.89 -18.53
CA SER A 112 -5.71 -7.43 -17.19
C SER A 112 -7.01 -7.27 -16.40
N ARG A 113 -7.31 -8.28 -15.58
CA ARG A 113 -8.44 -8.28 -14.65
C ARG A 113 -7.91 -8.66 -13.28
N PHE A 114 -8.35 -7.92 -12.27
CA PHE A 114 -7.99 -8.16 -10.88
C PHE A 114 -9.24 -8.66 -10.16
N TRP A 115 -9.10 -9.71 -9.37
CA TRP A 115 -10.17 -10.26 -8.56
C TRP A 115 -9.70 -10.42 -7.12
N ASN A 116 -10.60 -10.16 -6.18
CA ASN A 116 -10.32 -10.32 -4.76
C ASN A 116 -10.28 -11.83 -4.43
N VAL A 117 -9.20 -12.29 -3.81
CA VAL A 117 -9.01 -13.68 -3.37
C VAL A 117 -9.08 -13.84 -1.85
N SER A 118 -9.45 -12.78 -1.13
CA SER A 118 -9.60 -12.81 0.33
C SER A 118 -10.83 -13.64 0.73
N GLY A 119 -10.64 -14.59 1.64
CA GLY A 119 -11.70 -15.45 2.19
C GLY A 119 -11.54 -16.93 1.84
N ILE A 120 -12.40 -17.77 2.43
CA ILE A 120 -12.50 -19.20 2.12
C ILE A 120 -13.68 -19.38 1.17
N GLY A 121 -13.42 -19.81 -0.06
CA GLY A 121 -14.46 -20.22 -1.00
C GLY A 121 -14.70 -21.74 -0.89
N ALA A 122 -15.88 -22.15 -0.45
CA ALA A 122 -16.32 -23.54 -0.51
C ALA A 122 -17.45 -23.66 -1.54
N SER A 123 -17.23 -24.42 -2.61
CA SER A 123 -18.28 -24.84 -3.53
C SER A 123 -18.57 -26.31 -3.26
N ILE A 124 -19.79 -26.60 -2.80
CA ILE A 124 -20.34 -27.96 -2.74
C ILE A 124 -21.13 -28.18 -4.03
N GLY A 125 -20.73 -29.20 -4.79
CA GLY A 125 -21.40 -29.63 -6.01
C GLY A 125 -22.55 -30.60 -5.74
#